data_AF-A0A1U7PNR9-F1
#
_entry.id   AF-A0A1U7PNR9-F1
#
_cell.length_a   1.000
_cell.length_b   1.000
_cell.length_c   1.000
_cell.angle_alpha   90.00
_cell.angle_beta   90.00
_cell.angle_gamma   90.00
#
_symmetry.space_group_name_H-M   'P 1'
#
loop_
_entity.id
_entity.type
_entity.pdbx_description
1 polymer ?
#
loop_
_entity_poly.entity_id
_entity_poly.type
_entity_poly.pdbx_seq_one_letter_code
_entity_poly.pdbx_strand_id
1 'polypeptide(L)'
;MGISEVLITALVYGVLFLYVYRFRFGRLAAIVLYVLVGVATVEIFQSEQWHVNAHSGLPPVSYRTEMILTLTGITAYTVFLLWMGRKMMDRKQKSEKHVDIR
;
A
#
# COMPACT_ATOMS: atom_id res chain seq x y z
N MET A 1 14.41 3.45 7.07
CA MET A 1 13.25 4.22 6.55
C MET A 1 12.71 5.22 7.57
N GLY A 2 12.68 6.51 7.24
CA GLY A 2 12.16 7.60 8.07
C GLY A 2 10.64 7.78 7.95
N ILE A 3 10.04 8.51 8.91
CA ILE A 3 8.58 8.77 8.94
C ILE A 3 8.11 9.47 7.66
N SER A 4 8.90 10.40 7.13
CA SER A 4 8.59 11.12 5.89
C SER A 4 8.47 10.19 4.68
N GLU A 5 9.37 9.21 4.55
CA GLU A 5 9.37 8.23 3.46
C GLU A 5 8.15 7.32 3.54
N VAL A 6 7.76 6.91 4.76
CA VAL A 6 6.56 6.11 5.00
C VAL A 6 5.30 6.91 4.60
N LEU A 7 5.22 8.18 4.97
CA LEU A 7 4.08 9.04 4.62
C LEU A 7 3.98 9.29 3.11
N ILE A 8 5.11 9.57 2.44
CA ILE A 8 5.14 9.76 0.98
C ILE A 8 4.72 8.46 0.28
N THR A 9 5.27 7.33 0.69
CA THR A 9 4.93 6.02 0.13
C THR A 9 3.45 5.70 0.33
N ALA A 10 2.90 5.95 1.51
CA ALA A 10 1.49 5.75 1.80
C ALA A 10 0.60 6.65 0.92
N LEU A 11 0.97 7.92 0.73
CA LEU A 11 0.21 8.85 -0.10
C LEU A 11 0.21 8.44 -1.57
N VAL A 12 1.39 8.14 -2.14
CA VAL A 12 1.53 7.70 -3.54
C VAL A 12 0.79 6.39 -3.76
N TYR A 13 0.97 5.42 -2.87
CA TYR A 13 0.27 4.14 -2.90
C TYR A 13 -1.24 4.32 -2.83
N GLY A 14 -1.74 5.15 -1.91
CA GLY A 14 -3.17 5.38 -1.73
C GLY A 14 -3.84 6.01 -2.95
N VAL A 15 -3.19 7.01 -3.56
CA VAL A 15 -3.69 7.63 -4.80
C VAL A 15 -3.74 6.61 -5.94
N LEU A 16 -2.66 5.86 -6.14
CA LEU A 16 -2.58 4.85 -7.19
C LEU A 16 -3.60 3.73 -6.97
N PHE A 17 -3.77 3.29 -5.73
CA PHE A 17 -4.74 2.28 -5.36
C PHE A 17 -6.16 2.70 -5.74
N LEU A 18 -6.59 3.90 -5.35
CA LEU A 18 -7.93 4.42 -5.64
C LEU A 18 -8.14 4.64 -7.15
N TYR A 19 -7.10 5.13 -7.85
CA TYR A 19 -7.12 5.29 -9.29
C TYR A 19 -7.38 3.94 -9.99
N VAL A 20 -6.59 2.92 -9.64
CA VAL A 20 -6.72 1.58 -10.21
C VAL A 20 -8.05 0.92 -9.81
N TYR A 21 -8.51 1.11 -8.57
CA TYR A 21 -9.75 0.52 -8.05
C TYR A 21 -11.01 1.00 -8.80
N ARG A 22 -10.95 2.16 -9.46
CA ARG A 22 -12.07 2.71 -10.25
C ARG A 22 -12.36 1.91 -11.53
N PHE A 23 -11.40 1.15 -12.05
CA PHE A 23 -11.56 0.41 -13.31
C PHE A 23 -12.37 -0.88 -13.11
N ARG A 24 -12.90 -1.44 -14.21
CA ARG A 24 -13.72 -2.66 -14.19
C ARG A 24 -12.99 -3.88 -13.61
N PHE A 25 -11.68 -3.97 -13.81
CA PHE A 25 -10.80 -4.98 -13.19
C PHE A 25 -10.00 -4.42 -11.99
N GLY A 26 -10.43 -3.29 -11.43
CA GLY A 26 -9.69 -2.51 -10.44
C GLY A 26 -9.40 -3.26 -9.15
N ARG A 27 -10.25 -4.22 -8.76
CA ARG A 27 -10.01 -5.07 -7.58
C ARG A 27 -8.81 -6.00 -7.78
N LEU A 28 -8.68 -6.62 -8.94
CA LEU A 28 -7.57 -7.52 -9.23
C LEU A 28 -6.27 -6.74 -9.35
N ALA A 29 -6.31 -5.60 -10.04
CA ALA A 29 -5.16 -4.72 -10.15
C ALA A 29 -4.76 -4.09 -8.80
N ALA A 30 -5.70 -3.82 -7.89
CA ALA A 30 -5.42 -3.40 -6.52
C ALA A 30 -4.73 -4.50 -5.68
N ILE A 31 -5.13 -5.77 -5.86
CA ILE A 31 -4.46 -6.92 -5.22
C ILE A 31 -3.03 -7.06 -5.75
N VAL A 32 -2.84 -6.99 -7.06
CA VAL A 32 -1.50 -7.04 -7.68
C VAL A 32 -0.63 -5.91 -7.16
N LEU A 33 -1.16 -4.69 -7.09
CA LEU A 33 -0.45 -3.53 -6.55
C LEU A 33 -0.04 -3.75 -5.08
N TYR A 34 -0.94 -4.28 -4.26
CA TYR A 34 -0.64 -4.62 -2.86
C TYR A 34 0.49 -5.64 -2.74
N VAL A 35 0.46 -6.71 -3.54
CA VAL A 35 1.52 -7.73 -3.57
C VAL A 35 2.85 -7.13 -4.00
N LEU A 36 2.87 -6.31 -5.06
CA LEU A 36 4.08 -5.64 -5.54
C LEU A 36 4.69 -4.74 -4.47
N VAL A 37 3.87 -3.94 -3.77
CA VAL A 37 4.33 -3.08 -2.67
C VAL A 37 4.85 -3.90 -1.50
N GLY A 38 4.19 -5.02 -1.17
CA GLY A 38 4.65 -5.94 -0.14
C GLY A 38 6.02 -6.55 -0.45
N VAL A 39 6.21 -7.06 -1.66
CA VAL A 39 7.50 -7.61 -2.12
C VAL A 39 8.58 -6.53 -2.11
N ALA A 40 8.31 -5.36 -2.67
CA ALA A 40 9.27 -4.25 -2.67
C ALA A 40 9.68 -3.84 -1.25
N THR A 41 8.74 -3.82 -0.31
CA THR A 41 9.03 -3.52 1.10
C THR A 41 10.01 -4.54 1.69
N VAL A 42 9.77 -5.84 1.47
CA VAL A 42 10.66 -6.90 1.97
C VAL A 42 12.07 -6.77 1.40
N GLU A 43 12.20 -6.55 0.09
CA GLU A 43 13.49 -6.38 -0.58
C GLU A 43 14.26 -5.15 -0.08
N ILE A 44 13.57 -4.03 0.18
CA ILE A 44 14.19 -2.83 0.78
C ILE A 44 14.78 -3.16 2.15
N PHE A 45 14.02 -3.81 3.04
CA PHE A 45 14.52 -4.17 4.37
C PHE A 45 15.67 -5.18 4.33
N GLN A 46 15.61 -6.18 3.44
CA GLN A 46 16.69 -7.16 3.29
C GLN A 46 17.96 -6.54 2.73
N SER A 47 17.84 -5.67 1.73
CA SER A 47 18.99 -4.98 1.13
C SER A 47 19.63 -3.98 2.09
N GLU A 48 18.84 -3.21 2.86
CA GLU A 48 19.36 -2.35 3.93
C GLU A 48 20.08 -3.16 5.00
N GLN A 49 19.48 -4.27 5.45
CA GLN A 49 20.09 -5.15 6.45
C GLN A 49 21.42 -5.73 5.95
N TRP A 50 21.47 -6.21 4.71
CA TRP A 50 22.69 -6.75 4.10
C TRP A 50 23.77 -5.68 3.99
N HIS A 51 23.42 -4.49 3.50
CA HIS A 51 24.36 -3.37 3.34
C HIS A 51 24.98 -2.94 4.69
N VAL A 52 24.15 -2.81 5.74
CA VAL A 52 24.64 -2.45 7.08
C VAL A 52 25.52 -3.57 7.64
N ASN A 53 25.10 -4.82 7.56
CA ASN A 53 25.85 -5.94 8.13
C ASN A 53 27.17 -6.22 7.38
N ALA A 54 27.24 -5.91 6.09
CA ALA A 54 28.44 -6.11 5.28
C ALA A 54 29.48 -4.99 5.44
N HIS A 55 29.05 -3.75 5.72
CA HIS A 55 29.93 -2.58 5.59
C HIS A 55 30.04 -1.68 6.84
N SER A 56 29.22 -1.88 7.88
CA SER A 56 29.21 -0.97 9.04
C SER A 56 30.33 -1.22 10.05
N GLY A 57 30.91 -2.43 10.09
CA GLY A 57 31.81 -2.85 11.17
C GLY A 57 31.15 -2.97 12.54
N LEU A 58 29.82 -2.80 12.61
CA LEU A 58 29.01 -2.97 13.82
C LEU A 58 28.56 -4.45 13.95
N PRO A 59 28.16 -4.88 15.16
CA PRO A 59 27.52 -6.18 15.32
C PRO A 59 26.28 -6.28 14.42
N PRO A 60 25.98 -7.49 13.89
CA PRO A 60 24.91 -7.69 12.93
C PRO A 60 23.56 -7.25 13.50
N VAL A 61 22.84 -6.44 12.74
CA VAL A 61 21.50 -5.96 13.05
C VAL A 61 20.43 -6.75 12.28
N SER A 62 19.21 -6.72 12.81
CA SER A 62 18.04 -7.36 12.21
C SER A 62 16.89 -6.38 12.17
N TYR A 63 16.34 -6.13 10.98
CA TYR A 63 15.18 -5.25 10.77
C TYR A 63 13.86 -6.00 10.69
N ARG A 64 13.81 -7.23 11.23
CA ARG A 64 12.64 -8.11 11.10
C ARG A 64 11.38 -7.49 11.74
N THR A 65 11.53 -6.85 12.90
CA THR A 65 10.41 -6.27 13.64
C THR A 65 9.85 -5.05 12.89
N GLU A 66 10.72 -4.18 12.41
CA GLU A 66 10.42 -2.98 11.64
C GLU A 66 9.73 -3.35 10.32
N MET A 67 10.23 -4.39 9.65
CA MET A 67 9.61 -4.94 8.45
C MET A 67 8.19 -5.46 8.73
N ILE A 68 8.00 -6.26 9.79
CA ILE A 68 6.67 -6.78 10.15
C ILE A 68 5.70 -5.65 10.50
N LEU A 69 6.15 -4.65 11.27
CA LEU A 69 5.33 -3.49 11.63
C LEU A 69 4.94 -2.69 10.38
N THR A 70 5.87 -2.48 9.45
CA THR A 70 5.62 -1.77 8.20
C THR A 70 4.61 -2.51 7.32
N LEU A 71 4.80 -3.82 7.12
CA LEU A 71 3.87 -4.66 6.37
C LEU A 71 2.48 -4.68 7.02
N THR A 72 2.42 -4.75 8.34
CA THR A 72 1.15 -4.68 9.10
C THR A 72 0.46 -3.33 8.87
N GLY A 73 1.20 -2.23 8.91
CA GLY A 73 0.69 -0.89 8.62
C GLY A 73 0.16 -0.75 7.19
N ILE A 74 0.91 -1.24 6.19
CA ILE A 74 0.48 -1.26 4.78
C ILE A 74 -0.79 -2.11 4.62
N THR A 75 -0.89 -3.24 5.32
CA THR A 75 -2.07 -4.11 5.29
C THR A 75 -3.30 -3.38 5.86
N ALA A 76 -3.18 -2.78 7.04
CA ALA A 76 -4.25 -2.02 7.67
C ALA A 76 -4.69 -0.83 6.80
N TYR A 77 -3.74 -0.11 6.22
CA TYR A 77 -4.02 0.99 5.30
C TYR A 77 -4.75 0.52 4.03
N THR A 78 -4.36 -0.63 3.49
CA THR A 78 -5.02 -1.23 2.32
C THR A 78 -6.47 -1.62 2.62
N VAL A 79 -6.74 -2.18 3.82
CA VAL A 79 -8.12 -2.47 4.27
C VAL A 79 -8.95 -1.19 4.35
N PHE A 80 -8.37 -0.11 4.88
CA PHE A 80 -9.03 1.19 4.91
C PHE A 80 -9.34 1.72 3.50
N LEU A 81 -8.40 1.62 2.56
CA LEU A 81 -8.59 2.02 1.17
C LEU A 81 -9.65 1.19 0.45
N LEU A 82 -9.72 -0.12 0.69
CA LEU A 82 -10.77 -1.00 0.16
C LEU A 82 -12.16 -0.56 0.65
N TRP A 83 -12.28 -0.28 1.95
CA TRP A 83 -13.52 0.24 2.53
C TRP A 83 -13.92 1.57 1.89
N MET A 84 -12.97 2.50 1.76
CA MET A 84 -13.22 3.81 1.16
C MET A 84 -13.59 3.70 -0.34
N GLY A 85 -12.85 2.91 -1.10
CA GLY A 85 -13.11 2.66 -2.52
C GLY A 85 -14.50 2.08 -2.77
N ARG A 86 -14.94 1.14 -1.93
CA ARG A 86 -16.31 0.59 -1.98
C ARG A 86 -17.36 1.67 -1.74
N LYS A 87 -17.21 2.48 -0.68
CA LYS A 87 -18.12 3.57 -0.34
C LYS A 87 -18.23 4.62 -1.46
N MET A 88 -17.14 4.88 -2.18
CA MET A 88 -17.14 5.78 -3.33
C MET A 88 -17.90 5.21 -4.54
N MET A 89 -17.74 3.91 -4.83
CA MET A 89 -18.45 3.25 -5.92
C MET A 89 -19.96 3.19 -5.67
N ASP A 90 -20.38 2.86 -4.44
CA ASP A 90 -21.79 2.79 -4.05
C ASP A 90 -22.50 4.13 -4.26
N ARG A 91 -21.82 5.25 -3.95
CA ARG A 91 -22.33 6.61 -4.19
C ARG A 91 -22.47 6.92 -5.68
N LYS A 92 -21.50 6.51 -6.51
CA LYS A 92 -21.53 6.75 -7.96
C LYS A 92 -22.71 6.04 -8.61
N GLN A 93 -22.95 4.78 -8.25
CA GLN A 93 -24.05 3.99 -8.79
C GLN A 93 -25.43 4.54 -8.39
N LYS A 94 -25.57 5.08 -7.17
CA LYS A 94 -26.79 5.76 -6.72
C LYS A 94 -27.04 7.06 -7.47
N SER A 95 -25.99 7.81 -7.80
CA SER A 95 -26.09 9.06 -8.57
C SER A 95 -26.53 8.82 -10.01
N GLU A 96 -25.99 7.79 -10.69
CA GLU A 96 -26.35 7.46 -12.07
C GLU A 96 -27.82 7.03 -12.17
N LYS A 97 -28.31 6.19 -11.25
CA LYS A 97 -29.74 5.79 -11.20
C LYS A 97 -30.73 6.93 -10.99
N HIS A 98 -30.34 8.02 -10.32
CA HIS A 98 -31.23 9.16 -10.11
C HIS A 98 -31.34 10.08 -11.34
N VAL A 99 -30.38 10.03 -12.25
CA VAL A 99 -30.41 10.80 -13.50
C VAL A 99 -31.34 10.13 -14.52
N ASP A 100 -31.35 8.80 -14.60
CA ASP A 100 -32.18 8.05 -15.57
C ASP A 100 -33.70 8.07 -15.28
N ILE A 101 -34.14 8.64 -14.15
CA ILE A 101 -35.56 8.67 -13.74
C ILE A 101 -36.21 10.05 -14.01
N ARG A 102 -35.44 11.04 -14.50
CA ARG A 102 -35.94 12.36 -14.92
C ARG A 102 -36.01 12.48 -16.44
#